data_AF-A0A9D2JHV5-F1
#
_entry.id   AF-A0A9D2JHV5-F1
#
_cell.length_a   1.000
_cell.length_b   1.000
_cell.length_c   1.000
_cell.angle_alpha   90.00
_cell.angle_beta   90.00
_cell.angle_gamma   90.00
#
_symmetry.space_group_name_H-M   'P 1'
#
loop_
_entity.id
_entity.type
_entity.pdbx_description
1 polymer ?
#
loop_
_entity_poly.entity_id
_entity_poly.type
_entity_poly.pdbx_seq_one_letter_code
_entity_poly.pdbx_strand_id
1 'polypeptide(L)' 'MTPDEVLARLREEFELPFFQVKVEDKTYSEEEYQQFKADLMRYFEEYVGNFEN' A
#
# COMPACT_ATOMS: atom_id res chain seq x y z
N MET A 1 -12.26 4.93 -5.95
CA MET A 1 -11.62 3.61 -6.04
C MET A 1 -12.09 2.77 -4.86
N THR A 2 -12.58 1.58 -5.15
CA THR A 2 -12.96 0.57 -4.16
C THR A 2 -11.71 -0.03 -3.51
N PRO A 3 -11.83 -0.69 -2.35
CA PRO A 3 -10.71 -1.36 -1.70
C PRO A 3 -10.02 -2.41 -2.59
N ASP A 4 -10.79 -3.15 -3.38
CA ASP A 4 -10.27 -4.13 -4.34
C ASP A 4 -9.44 -3.48 -5.46
N GLU A 5 -9.89 -2.34 -5.98
CA GLU A 5 -9.12 -1.57 -6.99
C GLU A 5 -7.81 -1.03 -6.41
N VAL A 6 -7.85 -0.52 -5.17
CA VAL A 6 -6.63 -0.08 -4.45
C VAL A 6 -5.65 -1.23 -4.32
N LEU A 7 -6.12 -2.40 -3.87
CA LEU A 7 -5.25 -3.56 -3.67
C LEU A 7 -4.71 -4.12 -4.99
N ALA A 8 -5.51 -4.17 -6.05
CA ALA A 8 -5.08 -4.60 -7.38
C ALA A 8 -4.00 -3.67 -7.94
N ARG A 9 -4.19 -2.35 -7.80
CA ARG A 9 -3.22 -1.35 -8.28
C ARG A 9 -1.91 -1.41 -7.52
N LEU A 10 -1.93 -1.59 -6.19
CA LEU A 10 -0.71 -1.76 -5.41
C LEU A 10 0.09 -3.01 -5.83
N ARG A 11 -0.60 -4.12 -6.13
CA ARG A 11 0.06 -5.35 -6.63
C ARG A 11 0.78 -5.11 -7.96
N GLU A 12 0.15 -4.37 -8.86
CA GLU A 12 0.73 -4.00 -10.15
C GLU A 12 1.92 -3.04 -9.98
N GLU A 13 1.73 -1.95 -9.23
CA GLU A 13 2.76 -0.91 -9.07
C GLU A 13 4.01 -1.39 -8.34
N PHE A 14 3.87 -2.35 -7.41
CA PHE A 14 5.00 -2.93 -6.69
C PHE A 14 5.51 -4.24 -7.30
N GLU A 15 4.89 -4.73 -8.38
CA GLU A 15 5.18 -6.04 -8.97
C GLU A 15 5.07 -7.20 -7.96
N LEU A 16 4.12 -7.10 -7.02
CA LEU A 16 3.88 -8.06 -5.96
C LEU A 16 2.49 -8.72 -6.13
N PRO A 17 2.35 -9.75 -6.97
CA PRO A 17 1.03 -10.34 -7.31
C PRO A 17 0.29 -10.94 -6.10
N PHE A 18 1.02 -11.34 -5.06
CA PHE A 18 0.46 -11.91 -3.83
C PHE A 18 0.39 -10.92 -2.67
N PHE A 19 0.64 -9.63 -2.92
CA PHE A 19 0.57 -8.61 -1.88
C PHE A 19 -0.85 -8.54 -1.28
N GLN A 20 -0.90 -8.54 0.05
CA GLN A 20 -2.11 -8.41 0.82
C GLN A 20 -1.84 -7.47 2.00
N VAL A 21 -2.69 -6.46 2.12
CA VAL A 21 -2.73 -5.54 3.25
C VAL A 21 -4.19 -5.26 3.59
N LYS A 22 -4.46 -4.92 4.84
CA LYS A 22 -5.80 -4.47 5.22
C LYS A 22 -6.04 -3.09 4.61
N VAL A 23 -7.02 -3.00 3.72
CA VAL A 23 -7.54 -1.75 3.17
C VAL A 23 -8.88 -1.47 3.85
N GLU A 24 -9.17 -0.21 4.19
CA GLU A 24 -10.44 0.15 4.82
C GLU A 24 -11.59 -0.01 3.83
N ASP A 25 -12.76 -0.41 4.31
CA ASP A 25 -13.97 -0.53 3.49
C ASP A 25 -14.59 0.85 3.23
N LYS A 26 -13.93 1.63 2.36
CA LYS A 26 -14.36 2.96 1.93
C LYS A 26 -14.03 3.19 0.46
N THR A 27 -14.62 4.23 -0.11
CA THR A 27 -14.22 4.72 -1.43
C THR A 27 -13.05 5.69 -1.28
N TYR A 28 -11.95 5.40 -1.97
CA TYR A 28 -10.76 6.22 -2.01
C TYR A 28 -10.80 7.19 -3.19
N SER A 29 -10.43 8.45 -2.93
CA SER A 29 -9.96 9.39 -3.94
C SER A 29 -8.52 9.07 -4.38
N GLU A 30 -8.05 9.68 -5.47
CA GLU A 30 -6.65 9.53 -5.91
C GLU A 30 -5.66 10.07 -4.86
N GLU A 31 -5.98 11.18 -4.20
CA GLU A 31 -5.14 11.76 -3.15
C GLU A 31 -5.01 10.81 -1.95
N GLU A 32 -6.12 10.23 -1.49
CA GLU A 32 -6.10 9.25 -0.41
C GLU A 32 -5.33 7.97 -0.78
N TYR A 33 -5.40 7.55 -2.04
CA TYR A 33 -4.60 6.43 -2.54
C TYR A 33 -3.10 6.73 -2.50
N GLN A 34 -2.68 7.90 -3.00
CA GLN A 34 -1.28 8.30 -2.98
C GLN A 34 -0.75 8.41 -1.55
N GLN A 35 -1.55 8.96 -0.63
CA GLN A 35 -1.20 9.02 0.79
C GLN A 35 -1.06 7.62 1.40
N PHE A 36 -2.02 6.73 1.18
CA PHE A 36 -1.97 5.35 1.65
C PHE A 36 -0.72 4.61 1.14
N LYS A 37 -0.39 4.77 -0.14
CA LYS A 37 0.81 4.20 -0.75
C LYS A 37 2.09 4.74 -0.08
N ALA A 38 2.17 6.05 0.14
CA ALA A 38 3.34 6.67 0.78
C ALA A 38 3.54 6.17 2.21
N ASP A 39 2.47 6.04 2.98
CA ASP A 39 2.53 5.52 4.35
C ASP A 39 2.92 4.03 4.38
N LEU A 40 2.44 3.24 3.43
CA LEU A 40 2.84 1.84 3.26
C LEU A 40 4.35 1.72 2.95
N MET A 41 4.86 2.52 2.02
CA MET A 41 6.29 2.51 1.67
C MET A 41 7.16 2.89 2.87
N ARG A 42 6.78 3.94 3.60
CA ARG A 42 7.49 4.36 4.81
C ARG A 42 7.52 3.24 5.85
N TYR A 43 6.39 2.57 6.08
CA TYR A 43 6.32 1.43 6.99
C TYR A 43 7.29 0.31 6.58
N PHE A 44 7.42 0.01 5.28
CA PHE A 44 8.39 -0.97 4.79
C PHE A 44 9.84 -0.52 4.98
N GLU A 45 10.16 0.74 4.68
CA GLU A 45 11.51 1.29 4.87
C GLU A 45 11.93 1.28 6.35
N GLU A 46 11.03 1.68 7.25
CA GLU A 46 11.27 1.63 8.69
C GLU A 46 11.40 0.20 9.21
N TYR A 47 10.59 -0.73 8.68
CA TYR A 47 10.69 -2.14 9.06
C TYR A 47 12.05 -2.72 8.65
N VAL A 48 12.46 -2.56 7.39
CA VAL A 48 13.74 -3.07 6.88
C VAL A 48 14.94 -2.40 7.57
N GLY A 49 14.90 -1.08 7.73
CA GLY A 49 16.00 -0.33 8.36
C GLY A 49 16.23 -0.68 9.84
N ASN A 50 15.22 -1.20 10.54
CA ASN A 50 15.36 -1.68 11.91
C ASN A 50 15.99 -3.08 12.03
N PHE A 51 16.11 -3.86 10.95
CA PHE A 51 16.81 -5.16 10.97
C PHE A 51 18.32 -5.07 10.69
N GLU A 52 18.82 -3.92 10.22
CA GLU A 52 20.25 -3.70 9.95
C GLU A 52 21.04 -3.09 11.13
N ASN A 53 20.42 -2.92 12.31
CA ASN A 53 21.07 -2.42 13.54
C ASN A 53 21.25 -3.52 14.61
#